data_AF-A0A2S6MCJ0-F1
#
_entry.id   AF-A0A2S6MCJ0-F1
#
_cell.length_a   1.000
_cell.length_b   1.000
_cell.length_c   1.000
_cell.angle_alpha   90.00
_cell.angle_beta   90.00
_cell.angle_gamma   90.00
#
_symmetry.space_group_name_H-M   'P 1'
#
loop_
_entity.id
_entity.type
_entity.pdbx_description
1 polymer ?
#
loop_
_entity_poly.entity_id
_entity_poly.type
_entity_poly.pdbx_seq_one_letter_code
_entity_poly.pdbx_strand_id
1 'polypeptide(L)' 'MHSQIRLQTVLQEGTMTKPHAGPSPEEIKEKRDLEEALEEGLEETFPGSDPVNVTQPAPSRGDGHVKRSD' A
#
# COMPACT_ATOMS: atom_id res chain seq x y z
N MET A 1 9.57 -52.07 -4.66
CA MET A 1 10.25 -50.91 -4.05
C MET A 1 10.60 -49.91 -5.14
N HIS A 2 9.69 -49.00 -5.48
CA HIS A 2 9.95 -47.83 -6.32
C HIS A 2 8.94 -46.77 -5.83
N SER A 3 9.11 -46.26 -4.62
CA SER A 3 9.82 -45.01 -4.33
C SER A 3 9.26 -43.81 -5.11
N GLN A 4 8.50 -42.98 -4.39
CA GLN A 4 8.47 -41.52 -4.56
C GLN A 4 8.01 -40.98 -5.92
N ILE A 5 6.82 -41.35 -6.37
CA ILE A 5 6.11 -40.52 -7.35
C ILE A 5 5.42 -39.36 -6.59
N ARG A 6 5.81 -38.14 -6.97
CA ARG A 6 5.15 -36.85 -6.73
C ARG A 6 5.40 -36.14 -5.39
N LEU A 7 6.66 -35.82 -5.09
CA LEU A 7 7.01 -34.64 -4.29
C LEU A 7 7.42 -33.41 -5.13
N GLN A 8 7.23 -33.45 -6.46
CA GLN A 8 7.60 -32.36 -7.38
C GLN A 8 6.45 -31.36 -7.66
N THR A 9 5.40 -31.34 -6.83
CA THR A 9 4.23 -30.45 -7.05
C THR A 9 4.23 -29.24 -6.11
N VAL A 10 5.19 -29.15 -5.19
CA VAL A 10 5.18 -28.10 -4.17
C VAL A 10 6.43 -27.25 -4.35
N LEU A 11 6.22 -25.97 -4.72
CA LEU A 11 7.19 -24.86 -4.80
C LEU A 11 7.95 -24.66 -6.12
N GLN A 12 7.21 -24.44 -7.21
CA GLN A 12 7.71 -23.59 -8.31
C GLN A 12 7.06 -22.18 -8.19
N GLU A 13 7.07 -21.61 -6.99
CA GLU A 13 6.69 -20.22 -6.71
C GLU A 13 7.99 -19.41 -6.55
N GLY A 14 8.73 -19.28 -7.65
CA GLY A 14 9.92 -18.46 -7.73
C GLY A 14 9.88 -17.76 -9.06
N THR A 15 9.58 -16.47 -9.04
CA THR A 15 9.58 -15.58 -10.20
C THR A 15 10.90 -15.74 -10.95
N MET A 16 10.88 -16.59 -11.98
CA MET A 16 12.02 -16.89 -12.82
C MET A 16 12.25 -15.69 -13.72
N THR A 17 12.81 -14.61 -13.16
CA THR A 17 13.32 -13.50 -13.95
C THR A 17 14.46 -14.08 -14.79
N LYS A 18 14.23 -14.19 -16.10
CA LYS A 18 15.32 -14.38 -17.07
C LYS A 18 16.36 -13.29 -16.79
N PRO A 19 17.67 -13.52 -17.00
CA PRO A 19 18.64 -12.43 -16.90
C PRO A 19 18.19 -11.34 -17.88
N HIS A 20 17.53 -10.32 -17.36
CA HIS A 20 16.93 -9.28 -18.16
C HIS A 20 18.10 -8.43 -18.60
N ALA A 21 18.53 -8.62 -19.86
CA ALA A 21 19.25 -7.58 -20.56
C ALA A 21 18.48 -6.28 -20.31
N GLY A 22 19.19 -5.22 -19.90
CA GLY A 22 18.57 -4.00 -19.37
C GLY A 22 17.41 -3.51 -20.23
N PRO A 23 16.45 -2.78 -19.62
CA PRO A 23 15.19 -2.46 -20.27
C PRO A 23 15.46 -1.74 -21.60
N SER A 24 14.77 -2.19 -22.63
CA SER A 24 14.78 -1.55 -23.93
C SER A 24 14.21 -0.12 -23.82
N PRO A 25 14.52 0.76 -24.78
CA PRO A 25 13.94 2.11 -24.80
C PRO A 25 12.41 2.12 -24.77
N GLU A 26 11.77 1.11 -25.37
CA GLU A 26 10.31 0.93 -25.37
C GLU A 26 9.80 0.62 -23.95
N GLU A 27 10.44 -0.33 -23.25
CA GLU A 27 10.09 -0.70 -21.87
C GLU A 27 10.31 0.45 -20.88
N ILE A 28 11.33 1.28 -21.10
CA ILE A 28 11.57 2.49 -20.31
C ILE A 28 10.43 3.49 -20.49
N LYS A 29 9.93 3.62 -21.72
CA LYS A 29 8.82 4.52 -22.05
C LYS A 29 7.52 4.01 -21.43
N GLU A 30 7.17 2.74 -21.66
CA GLU A 30 5.97 2.12 -21.06
C GLU A 30 5.98 2.22 -19.54
N LYS A 31 7.13 2.00 -18.90
CA LYS A 31 7.26 2.12 -17.45
C LYS A 31 6.97 3.55 -16.97
N ARG A 32 7.43 4.57 -17.69
CA ARG A 32 7.16 5.98 -17.33
C ARG A 32 5.68 6.31 -17.46
N ASP A 33 5.07 5.91 -18.56
CA ASP A 33 3.64 6.14 -18.81
C ASP A 33 2.79 5.46 -17.73
N LEU A 34 3.19 4.26 -17.29
CA LEU A 34 2.54 3.54 -16.19
C LEU A 34 2.74 4.21 -14.82
N GLU A 35 3.95 4.72 -14.54
CA GLU A 35 4.24 5.44 -13.29
C GLU A 35 3.42 6.73 -13.17
N GLU A 36 3.25 7.48 -14.26
CA GLU A 36 2.43 8.69 -14.30
C GLU A 36 0.96 8.39 -14.02
N ALA A 37 0.39 7.37 -14.67
CA ALA A 37 -1.00 6.96 -14.46
C ALA A 37 -1.27 6.45 -13.03
N LEU A 38 -0.27 5.83 -12.39
CA LEU A 38 -0.38 5.41 -10.99
C LEU A 38 -0.37 6.60 -10.04
N GLU A 39 0.48 7.59 -10.27
CA GLU A 39 0.54 8.80 -9.44
C GLU A 39 -0.75 9.61 -9.55
N GLU A 40 -1.25 9.86 -10.76
CA GLU A 40 -2.53 10.54 -11.01
C GLU A 40 -3.68 9.85 -10.26
N GLY A 41 -3.75 8.51 -10.36
CA GLY A 41 -4.75 7.72 -9.64
C GLY A 41 -4.61 7.81 -8.11
N LEU A 42 -3.40 7.93 -7.56
CA LEU A 42 -3.16 8.05 -6.12
C LEU A 42 -3.52 9.45 -5.60
N GLU A 43 -3.22 10.51 -6.35
CA GLU A 43 -3.55 11.89 -5.99
C GLU A 43 -5.07 12.10 -5.85
N GLU A 44 -5.87 11.45 -6.69
CA GLU A 44 -7.33 11.55 -6.67
C GLU A 44 -8.03 10.63 -5.65
N THR A 45 -7.36 9.56 -5.20
CA THR A 45 -8.01 8.46 -4.44
C THR A 45 -8.05 8.71 -2.93
N PHE A 46 -7.25 9.63 -2.39
CA PHE A 46 -7.23 9.87 -0.96
C PHE A 46 -7.83 11.23 -0.62
N PRO A 47 -9.01 11.28 0.06
CA PRO A 47 -9.32 12.48 0.83
C PRO A 47 -8.13 12.72 1.76
N GLY A 48 -7.48 13.88 1.65
CA GLY A 48 -6.25 14.18 2.39
C GLY A 48 -6.46 13.84 3.86
N SER A 49 -5.93 12.68 4.29
CA SER A 49 -6.22 12.00 5.57
C SER A 49 -7.68 12.13 6.03
N ASP A 50 -8.50 11.10 5.81
CA ASP A 50 -9.84 10.90 6.40
C ASP A 50 -10.08 11.78 7.64
N PRO A 51 -11.08 12.70 7.64
CA PRO A 51 -11.18 13.77 8.63
C PRO A 51 -10.92 13.27 10.04
N VAL A 52 -10.09 13.99 10.80
CA VAL A 52 -9.83 13.66 12.21
C VAL A 52 -11.20 13.49 12.88
N ASN A 53 -11.48 12.28 13.36
CA ASN A 53 -12.74 11.97 14.01
C ASN A 53 -12.79 12.76 15.34
N VAL A 54 -13.29 13.99 15.32
CA VAL A 54 -13.36 14.88 16.50
C VAL A 54 -14.59 14.54 17.34
N THR A 55 -14.75 13.27 17.71
CA THR A 55 -15.66 12.95 18.82
C THR A 55 -14.85 13.09 20.10
N GLN A 56 -14.96 14.27 20.73
CA GLN A 56 -14.53 14.41 22.12
C GLN A 56 -15.37 13.41 22.94
N PRO A 57 -14.75 12.49 23.70
CA PRO A 57 -15.50 11.70 24.67
C PRO A 57 -16.23 12.66 25.62
N ALA A 58 -17.36 12.22 26.18
CA ALA A 58 -18.13 13.04 27.11
C ALA A 58 -17.20 13.62 28.20
N PRO A 59 -17.35 14.92 28.56
CA PRO A 59 -16.51 15.55 29.57
C PRO A 59 -16.38 14.67 30.81
N SER A 60 -15.14 14.43 31.23
CA SER A 60 -14.82 13.71 32.44
C SER A 60 -15.06 14.58 33.66
N ARG A 61 -15.19 13.96 34.84
CA ARG A 61 -15.40 14.70 36.10
C ARG A 61 -14.27 15.69 36.43
N GLY A 62 -13.10 15.55 35.81
CA GLY A 62 -11.96 16.46 35.97
C GLY A 62 -12.08 17.77 35.17
N ASP A 63 -12.94 17.82 34.16
CA ASP A 63 -12.98 18.93 33.18
C ASP A 63 -13.76 20.16 33.66
N GLY A 64 -14.44 20.06 34.80
CA GLY A 64 -15.35 21.09 35.34
C GLY A 64 -14.70 22.28 36.07
N HIS A 65 -13.37 22.45 36.06
CA HIS A 65 -12.69 23.42 36.94
C HIS A 65 -12.01 24.62 36.25
N VAL A 66 -12.44 24.99 35.04
CA VAL A 66 -11.99 26.26 34.43
C VAL A 66 -13.02 27.35 34.71
N LYS A 67 -12.81 28.11 35.80
CA LYS A 67 -13.52 29.37 36.02
C LYS A 67 -13.03 30.38 34.99
N ARG A 68 -13.84 30.62 33.94
CA ARG A 68 -13.64 31.80 33.08
C ARG A 68 -13.96 33.02 33.93
N SER A 69 -12.97 33.87 34.17
CA SER A 69 -13.20 35.21 34.69
C SER A 69 -13.44 36.12 33.47
N ASP A 70 -14.48 36.94 33.54
CA ASP A 70 -14.82 37.94 32.52
C ASP A 70 -13.83 39.11 32.48
#